data_AF-A0A7V6LHN1-F1
#
_entry.id   AF-A0A7V6LHN1-F1
#
_cell.length_a   1.000
_cell.length_b   1.000
_cell.length_c   1.000
_cell.angle_alpha   90.00
_cell.angle_beta   90.00
_cell.angle_gamma   90.00
#
_symmetry.space_group_name_H-M   'P 1'
#
loop_
_entity.id
_entity.type
_entity.pdbx_description
1 polymer ?
#
loop_
_entity_poly.entity_id
_entity_poly.type
_entity_poly.pdbx_seq_one_letter_code
_entity_poly.pdbx_strand_id
1 'polypeptide(L)' 'TTETRALLKERFPYPIFLYEAEKVGITATGEQDQNELYPNDNLPPEVTRTAVELYQDFRRDPTPFFIEETTK' A
#
# COMPACT_ATOMS: atom_id res chain seq x y z
N THR A 1 19.98 8.07 8.67
CA THR A 1 19.59 6.65 8.80
C THR A 1 18.34 6.46 7.97
N THR A 2 18.34 5.53 7.01
CA THR A 2 17.16 5.27 6.18
C THR A 2 16.15 4.45 7.00
N GLU A 3 14.89 4.90 7.05
CA GLU A 3 13.82 4.23 7.79
C GLU A 3 13.65 2.77 7.34
N THR A 4 13.50 1.84 8.29
CA THR A 4 13.40 0.40 8.03
C THR A 4 12.26 0.08 7.05
N ARG A 5 11.16 0.84 7.10
CA ARG A 5 10.02 0.71 6.17
C ARG A 5 10.40 1.04 4.73
N ALA A 6 11.20 2.09 4.50
CA ALA A 6 11.64 2.48 3.17
C ALA A 6 12.57 1.40 2.57
N LEU A 7 13.48 0.85 3.39
CA LEU A 7 14.34 -0.26 2.97
C LEU A 7 13.55 -1.54 2.67
N LEU A 8 12.45 -1.80 3.37
CA LEU A 8 11.58 -2.94 3.10
C LEU A 8 10.80 -2.76 1.78
N LYS A 9 10.32 -1.55 1.46
CA LYS A 9 9.69 -1.23 0.16
C LYS A 9 10.60 -1.54 -1.02
N GLU A 10 11.89 -1.25 -0.89
CA GLU A 10 12.87 -1.49 -1.96
C GLU A 10 13.25 -2.98 -2.12
N ARG A 11 13.18 -3.76 -1.04
CA ARG A 11 13.70 -5.13 -0.99
C ARG A 11 12.63 -6.21 -1.05
N PHE A 12 11.38 -5.86 -0.76
CA PHE A 12 10.25 -6.78 -0.74
C PHE A 12 9.15 -6.22 -1.63
N PRO A 13 8.85 -6.88 -2.76
CA PRO A 13 7.73 -6.48 -3.59
C PRO A 13 6.45 -7.02 -2.96
N TYR A 14 5.98 -6.33 -1.93
CA TYR A 14 4.70 -6.58 -1.28
C TYR A 14 3.76 -5.39 -1.60
N PRO A 15 3.19 -5.32 -2.83
CA PRO A 15 2.34 -4.18 -3.22
C PRO A 15 1.06 -4.09 -2.39
N ILE A 16 0.66 -5.19 -1.76
CA ILE A 16 -0.67 -5.37 -1.15
C ILE A 16 -0.75 -4.79 0.26
N PHE A 17 0.37 -4.71 0.98
CA PHE A 17 0.40 -4.29 2.41
C PHE A 17 1.20 -3.00 2.67
N LEU A 18 1.73 -2.37 1.62
CA LEU A 18 2.52 -1.14 1.72
C LEU A 18 1.67 0.09 1.36
N TYR A 19 0.63 0.34 2.16
CA TYR A 19 -0.05 1.63 2.15
C TYR A 19 0.89 2.74 2.67
N GLU A 20 0.68 4.00 2.34
CA GLU A 20 1.44 5.07 3.00
C GLU A 20 0.83 5.37 4.37
N ALA A 21 1.52 5.02 5.45
CA ALA A 21 1.00 5.18 6.82
C ALA A 21 0.64 6.64 7.16
N GLU A 22 1.32 7.60 6.53
CA GLU A 22 1.03 9.04 6.61
C GLU A 22 -0.29 9.43 5.92
N LYS A 23 -0.81 8.57 5.04
CA LYS A 23 -1.98 8.81 4.18
C LYS A 23 -3.12 7.82 4.45
N VAL A 24 -3.09 7.13 5.59
CA VAL A 24 -4.16 6.24 6.05
C VAL A 24 -4.31 6.38 7.57
N GLY A 25 -5.10 7.36 7.97
CA GLY A 25 -5.28 7.61 9.39
C GLY A 25 -6.43 8.54 9.70
N ILE A 26 -6.56 8.79 10.99
CA ILE A 26 -7.28 9.92 11.52
C ILE A 26 -6.20 10.99 11.71
N THR A 27 -6.43 12.19 11.18
CA THR A 27 -5.53 13.32 11.45
C THR A 27 -5.33 13.47 12.97
N ALA A 28 -4.24 14.11 13.39
CA ALA A 28 -4.01 14.38 14.83
C ALA A 28 -5.19 15.15 15.50
N THR A 29 -6.06 15.77 14.71
CA THR A 29 -7.26 16.52 15.12
C THR A 29 -8.53 15.67 15.19
N GLY A 30 -8.51 14.40 14.78
CA GLY A 30 -9.70 13.54 14.79
C GLY A 30 -10.53 13.58 13.50
N GLU A 31 -10.10 14.35 12.50
CA GLU A 31 -10.78 14.49 11.22
C GLU A 31 -10.37 13.37 10.25
N GLN A 32 -11.27 13.02 9.33
CA GLN A 32 -10.97 12.07 8.26
C GLN A 32 -9.85 12.63 7.38
N ASP A 33 -8.73 11.94 7.35
CA ASP A 33 -7.65 12.19 6.40
C ASP A 33 -7.89 11.38 5.12
N GLN A 34 -6.95 11.47 4.18
CA GLN A 34 -6.88 10.57 3.04
C GLN A 34 -6.79 9.12 3.52
N ASN A 35 -7.43 8.21 2.79
CA ASN A 35 -7.41 6.80 3.15
C ASN A 35 -7.68 5.90 1.95
N GLU A 36 -6.88 4.84 1.77
CA GLU A 36 -7.05 3.86 0.70
C GLU A 36 -7.43 2.45 1.21
N LEU A 37 -7.63 2.29 2.52
CA LEU A 37 -7.93 1.00 3.18
C LEU A 37 -9.43 0.66 3.19
N TYR A 38 -10.28 1.57 2.74
CA TYR A 38 -11.72 1.36 2.58
C TYR A 38 -12.28 2.22 1.43
N PRO A 39 -13.41 1.86 0.82
CA PRO A 39 -14.04 2.68 -0.22
C PRO A 39 -14.46 4.05 0.32
N ASN A 40 -13.89 5.12 -0.24
CA ASN A 40 -14.22 6.51 0.08
C ASN A 40 -13.77 7.47 -1.04
N ASP A 41 -14.26 8.71 -0.99
CA ASP A 41 -13.96 9.73 -2.01
C ASP A 41 -12.62 10.48 -1.76
N ASN A 42 -12.03 10.32 -0.58
CA ASN A 42 -10.81 11.01 -0.15
C ASN A 42 -9.57 10.12 -0.33
N LEU A 43 -9.33 9.69 -1.56
CA LEU A 43 -8.16 8.88 -1.88
C LEU A 43 -6.89 9.74 -1.92
N PRO A 44 -5.71 9.18 -1.56
CA PRO A 44 -4.47 9.92 -1.71
C PRO A 44 -4.16 10.21 -3.20
N PRO A 45 -3.73 11.43 -3.56
CA PRO A 45 -3.67 11.88 -4.96
C PRO A 45 -2.65 11.15 -5.83
N GLU A 46 -1.69 10.46 -5.23
CA GLU A 46 -0.64 9.68 -5.91
C GLU A 46 -1.01 8.19 -6.04
N VAL A 47 -2.14 7.77 -5.47
CA VAL A 47 -2.59 6.37 -5.50
C VAL A 47 -3.38 6.12 -6.78
N THR A 48 -2.78 5.38 -7.71
CA THR A 48 -3.45 4.93 -8.95
C THR A 48 -4.33 3.69 -8.72
N ARG A 49 -3.98 2.88 -7.73
CA ARG A 49 -4.73 1.69 -7.30
C ARG A 49 -4.69 1.60 -5.79
N THR A 50 -5.85 1.54 -5.15
CA THR A 50 -5.97 1.45 -3.70
C THR A 50 -5.47 0.10 -3.19
N ALA A 51 -5.05 0.07 -1.91
CA ALA A 51 -4.73 -1.18 -1.23
C ALA A 51 -5.88 -2.20 -1.29
N VAL A 52 -7.13 -1.75 -1.23
CA VAL A 52 -8.33 -2.60 -1.36
C VAL A 52 -8.42 -3.23 -2.74
N GLU A 53 -8.20 -2.46 -3.82
CA GLU A 53 -8.20 -2.99 -5.19
C GLU A 53 -7.06 -3.96 -5.42
N LEU A 54 -5.86 -3.68 -4.90
CA LEU A 54 -4.72 -4.59 -4.98
C LEU A 54 -4.99 -5.90 -4.23
N TYR A 55 -5.66 -5.84 -3.07
CA TYR A 55 -6.08 -7.02 -2.33
C TYR A 55 -7.14 -7.85 -3.08
N GLN A 56 -8.13 -7.19 -3.69
CA GLN A 56 -9.15 -7.87 -4.50
C GLN A 56 -8.52 -8.55 -5.72
N ASP A 57 -7.55 -7.90 -6.36
CA ASP A 57 -6.79 -8.47 -7.47
C ASP A 57 -5.98 -9.68 -7.05
N PHE A 58 -5.24 -9.58 -5.95
CA PHE A 58 -4.48 -10.71 -5.41
C PHE A 58 -5.38 -11.91 -5.09
N ARG A 59 -6.57 -11.65 -4.53
CA ARG A 59 -7.56 -12.69 -4.26
C ARG A 59 -8.08 -13.37 -5.52
N ARG A 60 -8.14 -12.65 -6.64
CA ARG A 60 -8.61 -13.16 -7.94
C ARG A 60 -7.51 -13.92 -8.67
N ASP A 61 -6.30 -13.37 -8.67
CA ASP A 61 -5.12 -14.02 -9.23
C ASP A 61 -3.86 -13.54 -8.47
N PRO A 62 -3.22 -14.40 -7.67
CA PRO A 62 -2.02 -14.02 -6.93
C PRO A 62 -0.75 -14.10 -7.80
N THR A 63 -0.79 -14.74 -8.97
CA THR A 63 0.41 -14.98 -9.81
C THR A 63 1.14 -13.70 -10.23
N PRO A 64 0.47 -12.60 -10.62
CA PRO A 64 1.13 -11.33 -10.95
C PRO A 64 1.87 -10.67 -9.76
N PHE A 65 1.57 -11.10 -8.54
CA PHE A 65 2.18 -10.58 -7.30
C PHE A 65 3.33 -11.46 -6.80
N PHE A 66 3.60 -12.59 -7.46
CA PHE A 66 4.75 -13.43 -7.13
C PHE A 66 6.01 -12.77 -7.66
N ILE A 67 7.05 -12.78 -6.83
CA ILE A 67 8.38 -12.32 -7.22
C ILE A 67 9.20 -13.56 -7.47
N GLU A 68 9.81 -13.67 -8.64
CA GLU A 68 10.88 -14.66 -8.84
C GLU A 68 12.05 -14.25 -7.95
N GLU A 69 12.59 -15.20 -7.16
CA GLU A 69 13.80 -14.93 -6.39
C GLU A 69 14.89 -14.44 -7.36
N THR A 70 15.27 -13.16 -7.24
CA THR A 70 16.51 -12.70 -7.84
C THR A 70 17.64 -13.38 -7.09
N THR A 71 18.07 -14.53 -7.59
CA THR A 71 19.38 -15.12 -7.29
C THR A 71 20.43 -14.03 -7.42
N LYS A 72 20.98 -13.63 -6.29
CA LYS A 72 22.22 -12.85 -6.20
C LYS A 72 23.40 -13.81 -6.18
#